data_AF-A0A7S3M3E6-F1
#
_entry.id   AF-A0A7S3M3E6-F1
#
_cell.length_a   1.000
_cell.length_b   1.000
_cell.length_c   1.000
_cell.angle_alpha   90.00
_cell.angle_beta   90.00
_cell.angle_gamma   90.00
#
_symmetry.space_group_name_H-M   'P 1'
#
loop_
_entity.id
_entity.type
_entity.pdbx_description
1 polymer ?
#
loop_
_entity_poly.entity_id
_entity_poly.type
_entity_poly.pdbx_seq_one_letter_code
_entity_poly.pdbx_strand_id
1 'polypeptide(L)'
;AVAFPEVSIVGGGGASFGMIGWKKLPENRAQPLLLALYEDGPVVVSAAASTPWNIYASGIMNNCEKEAVINHAVALVGYGEDNGMKYWTIQNSWGSGWGEGGFARLPRLDSEEENNYCGWDKSPKDGTACEGGPEKVWVCGSCGILFDSVVPKFKLSKAGLFFRSGQRNNTDM
;
A
#
# COMPACT_ATOMS: atom_id res chain seq x y z
N ALA A 1 -24.94 -14.03 14.45
CA ALA A 1 -23.47 -13.96 14.37
C ALA A 1 -23.02 -15.04 13.40
N VAL A 2 -22.51 -14.67 12.24
CA VAL A 2 -21.99 -15.66 11.28
C VAL A 2 -20.54 -15.91 11.67
N ALA A 3 -20.29 -17.11 12.20
CA ALA A 3 -18.94 -17.57 12.49
C ALA A 3 -18.23 -17.87 11.16
N PHE A 4 -17.08 -17.25 10.94
CA PHE A 4 -16.17 -17.68 9.89
C PHE A 4 -15.51 -19.00 10.32
N PRO A 5 -15.39 -20.01 9.43
CA PRO A 5 -14.68 -21.22 9.78
C PRO A 5 -13.22 -20.89 10.09
N GLU A 6 -12.68 -21.46 11.16
CA GLU A 6 -11.25 -21.38 11.48
C GLU A 6 -10.46 -22.04 10.34
N VAL A 7 -9.84 -21.23 9.49
CA VAL A 7 -8.87 -21.73 8.52
C VAL A 7 -7.62 -22.08 9.31
N SER A 8 -7.42 -23.38 9.54
CA SER A 8 -6.15 -23.91 10.02
C SER A 8 -5.08 -23.61 8.98
N ILE A 9 -4.18 -22.68 9.27
CA ILE A 9 -3.03 -22.40 8.41
C ILE A 9 -2.05 -23.57 8.54
N VAL A 10 -2.19 -24.56 7.65
CA VAL A 10 -1.24 -25.64 7.51
C VAL A 10 0.03 -25.06 6.86
N GLY A 11 1.04 -24.78 7.69
CA GLY A 11 2.47 -24.79 7.32
C GLY A 11 2.89 -24.11 6.02
N GLY A 12 2.39 -22.92 5.71
CA GLY A 12 2.87 -22.11 4.58
C GLY A 12 4.02 -21.17 4.99
N GLY A 13 4.76 -20.63 4.01
CA GLY A 13 5.85 -19.66 4.23
C GLY A 13 5.44 -18.49 5.14
N GLY A 14 4.22 -17.95 4.98
CA GLY A 14 3.64 -16.93 5.86
C GLY A 14 3.58 -17.32 7.34
N ALA A 15 3.20 -18.56 7.65
CA ALA A 15 3.09 -19.04 9.02
C ALA A 15 4.46 -19.09 9.72
N SER A 16 5.55 -19.33 8.96
CA SER A 16 6.91 -19.41 9.51
C SER A 16 7.38 -18.11 10.18
N PHE A 17 6.84 -16.96 9.74
CA PHE A 17 7.12 -15.65 10.33
C PHE A 17 5.88 -15.04 11.01
N GLY A 18 4.89 -15.88 11.35
CA GLY A 18 3.77 -15.50 12.21
C GLY A 18 2.59 -14.84 11.51
N MET A 19 2.50 -14.87 10.18
CA MET A 19 1.30 -14.40 9.46
C MET A 19 0.13 -15.35 9.70
N ILE A 20 -0.98 -14.79 10.19
CA ILE A 20 -2.21 -15.52 10.53
C ILE A 20 -3.39 -15.22 9.60
N GLY A 21 -3.18 -14.35 8.60
CA GLY A 21 -4.20 -14.02 7.63
C GLY A 21 -3.98 -12.65 7.03
N TRP A 22 -5.02 -12.11 6.43
CA TRP A 22 -5.03 -10.81 5.79
C TRP A 22 -6.45 -10.23 5.79
N LYS A 23 -6.55 -8.92 5.60
CA LYS A 23 -7.82 -8.20 5.49
C LYS A 23 -7.75 -7.24 4.30
N LYS A 24 -8.67 -7.37 3.35
CA LYS A 24 -8.87 -6.37 2.31
C LYS A 24 -9.57 -5.12 2.89
N LEU A 25 -9.09 -3.94 2.54
CA LEU A 25 -9.70 -2.66 2.93
C LEU A 25 -10.80 -2.25 1.94
N PRO A 26 -11.70 -1.32 2.34
CA PRO A 26 -12.67 -0.74 1.41
C PRO A 26 -11.97 -0.09 0.21
N GLU A 27 -12.40 -0.49 -0.99
CA GLU A 27 -11.87 0.03 -2.25
C GLU A 27 -12.16 1.52 -2.40
N ASN A 28 -11.25 2.23 -3.04
CA ASN A 28 -11.36 3.64 -3.42
C ASN A 28 -11.57 4.59 -2.23
N ARG A 29 -10.91 4.31 -1.10
CA ARG A 29 -10.98 5.13 0.13
C ARG A 29 -9.59 5.33 0.74
N ALA A 30 -9.13 6.57 0.85
CA ALA A 30 -7.86 6.88 1.52
C ALA A 30 -7.90 6.77 3.04
N GLN A 31 -9.02 7.12 3.69
CA GLN A 31 -9.11 7.11 5.15
C GLN A 31 -8.84 5.72 5.77
N PRO A 32 -9.43 4.61 5.28
CA PRO A 32 -9.08 3.27 5.77
C PRO A 32 -7.62 2.90 5.55
N LEU A 33 -7.02 3.37 4.46
CA LEU A 33 -5.61 3.10 4.13
C LEU A 33 -4.65 3.87 5.08
N LEU A 34 -4.96 5.13 5.38
CA LEU A 34 -4.27 5.92 6.41
C LEU A 34 -4.33 5.22 7.77
N LEU A 35 -5.54 4.79 8.17
CA LEU A 35 -5.75 4.15 9.46
C LEU A 35 -4.98 2.82 9.54
N ALA A 36 -5.00 2.02 8.48
CA ALA A 36 -4.25 0.78 8.43
C ALA A 36 -2.74 1.00 8.57
N LEU A 37 -2.15 2.01 7.91
CA LEU A 37 -0.74 2.34 8.09
C LEU A 37 -0.41 2.72 9.53
N TYR A 38 -1.31 3.43 10.21
CA TYR A 38 -1.13 3.86 11.59
C TYR A 38 -1.27 2.71 12.60
N GLU A 39 -2.30 1.87 12.44
CA GLU A 39 -2.65 0.82 13.42
C GLU A 39 -1.91 -0.51 13.16
N ASP A 40 -1.75 -0.88 11.89
CA ASP A 40 -1.29 -2.20 11.48
C ASP A 40 0.12 -2.20 10.85
N GLY A 41 0.58 -1.06 10.33
CA GLY A 41 1.86 -0.93 9.63
C GLY A 41 1.72 -1.08 8.10
N PRO A 42 2.77 -1.51 7.38
CA PRO A 42 2.77 -1.54 5.92
C PRO A 42 1.60 -2.29 5.30
N VAL A 43 1.02 -1.71 4.24
CA VAL A 43 -0.14 -2.24 3.52
C VAL A 43 0.28 -2.62 2.11
N VAL A 44 -0.16 -3.78 1.61
CA VAL A 44 0.03 -4.13 0.20
C VAL A 44 -1.01 -3.36 -0.62
N VAL A 45 -0.59 -2.68 -1.67
CA VAL A 45 -1.48 -1.96 -2.58
C VAL A 45 -1.20 -2.34 -4.03
N SER A 46 -2.25 -2.43 -4.83
CA SER A 46 -2.11 -2.52 -6.27
C SER A 46 -1.86 -1.14 -6.87
N ALA A 47 -1.11 -1.07 -7.96
CA ALA A 47 -0.76 0.17 -8.63
C ALA A 47 -0.73 0.00 -10.15
N ALA A 48 -0.96 1.11 -10.86
CA ALA A 48 -0.67 1.25 -12.27
C ALA A 48 0.78 1.74 -12.44
N ALA A 49 1.71 0.80 -12.60
CA ALA A 49 3.11 1.09 -12.90
C ALA A 49 3.27 1.32 -14.41
N SER A 50 2.90 2.51 -14.87
CA SER A 50 3.02 2.91 -16.28
C SER A 50 4.41 3.46 -16.61
N THR A 51 4.63 3.84 -17.88
CA THR A 51 5.92 4.33 -18.41
C THR A 51 6.67 5.34 -17.52
N PRO A 52 6.01 6.32 -16.89
CA PRO A 52 6.63 7.21 -15.89
C PRO A 52 7.47 6.54 -14.81
N TRP A 53 7.09 5.34 -14.37
CA TRP A 53 7.80 4.64 -13.29
C TRP A 53 9.20 4.24 -13.73
N ASN A 54 9.39 3.90 -15.01
CA ASN A 54 10.69 3.42 -15.52
C ASN A 54 11.82 4.45 -15.36
N ILE A 55 11.48 5.75 -15.37
CA ILE A 55 12.45 6.86 -15.33
C ILE A 55 12.39 7.63 -14.01
N TYR A 56 11.61 7.16 -13.04
CA TYR A 56 11.49 7.84 -11.76
C TYR A 56 12.79 7.77 -10.96
N ALA A 57 13.25 8.92 -10.49
CA ALA A 57 14.47 9.06 -9.71
C ALA A 57 14.23 9.73 -8.34
N SER A 58 13.39 10.77 -8.28
CA SER A 58 13.08 11.47 -7.02
C SER A 58 11.86 12.38 -7.14
N GLY A 59 11.40 12.90 -6.01
CA GLY A 59 10.28 13.85 -5.90
C GLY A 59 8.92 13.15 -5.77
N ILE A 60 7.85 13.95 -5.69
CA ILE A 60 6.47 13.42 -5.67
C ILE A 60 6.03 13.19 -7.14
N MET A 61 5.81 11.92 -7.50
CA MET A 61 5.45 11.49 -8.85
C MET A 61 3.97 11.78 -9.15
N ASN A 62 3.68 12.83 -9.93
CA ASN A 62 2.32 13.28 -10.22
C ASN A 62 1.84 12.98 -11.65
N ASN A 63 2.59 12.20 -12.42
CA ASN A 63 2.33 11.90 -13.83
C ASN A 63 1.65 10.55 -14.07
N CYS A 64 0.88 10.07 -13.10
CA CYS A 64 0.04 8.90 -13.26
C CYS A 64 -1.26 9.23 -14.02
N GLU A 65 -1.66 8.33 -14.91
CA GLU A 65 -2.86 8.47 -15.72
C GLU A 65 -4.13 8.32 -14.87
N LYS A 66 -5.19 9.02 -15.26
CA LYS A 66 -6.51 8.92 -14.61
C LYS A 66 -7.18 7.57 -14.88
N GLU A 67 -7.06 7.04 -16.10
CA GLU A 67 -7.52 5.70 -16.45
C GLU A 67 -6.44 4.67 -16.08
N ALA A 68 -6.15 4.56 -14.78
CA ALA A 68 -5.11 3.69 -14.26
C ALA A 68 -5.42 2.20 -14.52
N VAL A 69 -4.66 1.57 -15.42
CA VAL A 69 -4.68 0.12 -15.62
C VAL A 69 -3.81 -0.53 -14.56
N ILE A 70 -4.42 -1.29 -13.65
CA ILE A 70 -3.71 -1.91 -12.54
C ILE A 70 -2.92 -3.10 -13.06
N ASN A 71 -1.60 -3.08 -12.87
CA ASN A 71 -0.68 -4.08 -13.40
C ASN A 71 0.45 -4.47 -12.45
N HIS A 72 0.52 -3.85 -11.26
CA HIS A 72 1.63 -4.03 -10.32
C HIS A 72 1.16 -4.06 -8.88
N ALA A 73 1.99 -4.61 -7.99
CA ALA A 73 1.77 -4.64 -6.55
C ALA A 73 3.01 -4.12 -5.82
N VAL A 74 2.79 -3.23 -4.85
CA VAL A 74 3.84 -2.59 -4.04
C VAL A 74 3.45 -2.55 -2.57
N ALA A 75 4.42 -2.27 -1.71
CA ALA A 75 4.14 -2.04 -0.29
C ALA A 75 4.01 -0.54 -0.04
N LEU A 76 2.86 -0.10 0.45
CA LEU A 76 2.68 1.22 1.00
C LEU A 76 3.22 1.23 2.44
N VAL A 77 4.23 2.05 2.69
CA VAL A 77 5.01 2.01 3.95
C VAL A 77 4.87 3.27 4.79
N GLY A 78 4.22 4.30 4.26
CA GLY A 78 4.00 5.53 5.01
C GLY A 78 3.30 6.62 4.20
N TYR A 79 3.15 7.77 4.85
CA TYR A 79 2.63 8.99 4.28
C TYR A 79 3.28 10.19 4.97
N GLY A 80 3.25 11.34 4.32
CA GLY A 80 3.82 12.56 4.87
C GLY A 80 3.32 13.80 4.16
N GLU A 81 4.04 14.89 4.39
CA GLU A 81 3.86 16.18 3.73
C GLU A 81 5.23 16.81 3.50
N ASP A 82 5.43 17.39 2.31
CA ASP A 82 6.66 18.08 1.93
C ASP A 82 6.26 19.37 1.21
N ASN A 83 6.66 20.53 1.76
CA ASN A 83 6.32 21.87 1.25
C ASN A 83 4.82 22.07 0.95
N GLY A 84 3.95 21.60 1.84
CA GLY A 84 2.49 21.68 1.70
C GLY A 84 1.88 20.63 0.76
N MET A 85 2.68 19.77 0.14
CA MET A 85 2.21 18.65 -0.68
C MET A 85 2.21 17.35 0.11
N LYS A 86 1.02 16.80 0.33
CA LYS A 86 0.82 15.51 0.97
C LYS A 86 1.23 14.37 0.03
N TYR A 87 1.86 13.34 0.57
CA TYR A 87 2.28 12.17 -0.21
C TYR A 87 2.08 10.86 0.52
N TRP A 88 2.02 9.80 -0.27
CA TRP A 88 2.18 8.40 0.07
C TRP A 88 3.62 7.98 -0.21
N THR A 89 4.19 7.09 0.60
CA THR A 89 5.50 6.47 0.34
C THR A 89 5.30 5.00 0.04
N ILE A 90 5.68 4.58 -1.16
CA ILE A 90 5.67 3.18 -1.58
C ILE A 90 7.10 2.62 -1.62
N GLN A 91 7.24 1.36 -1.25
CA GLN A 91 8.43 0.55 -1.49
C GLN A 91 8.19 -0.33 -2.72
N ASN A 92 9.06 -0.20 -3.72
CA ASN A 92 9.01 -0.99 -4.94
C ASN A 92 9.99 -2.17 -4.86
N SER A 93 9.86 -3.11 -5.80
CA SER A 93 10.66 -4.34 -5.88
C SER A 93 11.70 -4.32 -7.02
N TRP A 94 12.03 -3.15 -7.55
CA TRP A 94 12.95 -2.98 -8.69
C TRP A 94 14.39 -2.62 -8.29
N GLY A 95 14.76 -2.91 -7.04
CA GLY A 95 16.09 -2.66 -6.50
C GLY A 95 16.30 -1.22 -6.00
N SER A 96 17.37 -1.01 -5.24
CA SER A 96 17.66 0.27 -4.58
C SER A 96 18.11 1.37 -5.53
N GLY A 97 18.48 1.03 -6.77
CA GLY A 97 18.86 2.01 -7.80
C GLY A 97 17.66 2.71 -8.46
N TRP A 98 16.45 2.21 -8.22
CA TRP A 98 15.22 2.83 -8.71
C TRP A 98 14.69 3.85 -7.70
N GLY A 99 14.25 5.01 -8.17
CA GLY A 99 13.65 6.04 -7.32
C GLY A 99 14.54 6.48 -6.14
N GLU A 100 13.91 6.76 -5.02
CA GLU A 100 14.54 7.27 -3.81
C GLU A 100 15.03 6.09 -2.94
N GLY A 101 16.02 5.35 -3.46
CA GLY A 101 16.59 4.19 -2.75
C GLY A 101 15.70 2.95 -2.79
N GLY A 102 14.92 2.76 -3.86
CA GLY A 102 13.90 1.71 -4.01
C GLY A 102 12.49 2.15 -3.62
N PHE A 103 12.32 3.42 -3.23
CA PHE A 103 11.04 4.00 -2.82
C PHE A 103 10.56 5.05 -3.81
N ALA A 104 9.26 5.34 -3.78
CA ALA A 104 8.69 6.48 -4.48
C ALA A 104 7.65 7.19 -3.63
N ARG A 105 7.50 8.48 -3.90
CA ARG A 105 6.44 9.31 -3.32
C ARG A 105 5.35 9.56 -4.35
N LEU A 106 4.11 9.22 -4.00
CA LEU A 106 2.92 9.46 -4.83
C LEU A 106 2.07 10.56 -4.17
N PRO A 107 1.39 11.43 -4.91
CA PRO A 107 0.49 12.42 -4.33
C PRO A 107 -0.57 11.75 -3.46
N ARG A 108 -0.82 12.33 -2.30
CA ARG A 108 -1.97 12.00 -1.46
C ARG A 108 -2.88 13.20 -1.44
N LEU A 109 -4.04 13.07 -2.05
CA LEU A 109 -4.96 14.18 -2.22
C LEU A 109 -6.02 14.17 -1.13
N ASP A 110 -6.67 15.31 -0.94
CA ASP A 110 -7.84 15.37 -0.08
C ASP A 110 -9.07 14.81 -0.83
N SER A 111 -10.13 14.46 -0.10
CA SER A 111 -11.23 13.61 -0.59
C SER A 111 -11.92 14.09 -1.87
N GLU A 112 -11.97 15.40 -2.12
CA GLU A 112 -12.57 15.95 -3.34
C GLU A 112 -11.65 15.79 -4.55
N GLU A 113 -10.36 16.09 -4.37
CA GLU A 113 -9.33 15.98 -5.41
C GLU A 113 -8.98 14.53 -5.74
N GLU A 114 -9.18 13.62 -4.78
CA GLU A 114 -9.02 12.17 -5.01
C GLU A 114 -9.92 11.66 -6.15
N ASN A 115 -11.10 12.26 -6.34
CA ASN A 115 -11.99 11.92 -7.45
C ASN A 115 -11.42 12.32 -8.83
N ASN A 116 -10.44 13.24 -8.88
CA ASN A 116 -9.77 13.60 -10.12
C ASN A 116 -8.89 12.46 -10.64
N TYR A 117 -8.44 11.57 -9.76
CA TYR A 117 -7.65 10.39 -10.08
C TYR A 117 -8.48 9.11 -10.01
N CYS A 118 -9.76 9.19 -10.41
CA CYS A 118 -10.61 8.03 -10.61
C CYS A 118 -10.93 7.77 -12.08
N GLY A 119 -10.89 6.50 -12.49
CA GLY A 119 -11.20 6.09 -13.85
C GLY A 119 -11.62 4.62 -13.95
N TRP A 120 -12.10 4.23 -15.12
CA TRP A 120 -12.35 2.82 -15.43
C TRP A 120 -11.07 2.17 -15.91
N ASP A 121 -10.56 1.22 -15.13
CA ASP A 121 -9.62 0.22 -15.64
C ASP A 121 -10.40 -0.75 -16.54
N LYS A 122 -10.06 -0.74 -17.84
CA LYS A 122 -10.71 -1.56 -18.88
C LYS A 122 -9.98 -2.88 -19.14
N SER A 123 -8.87 -3.12 -18.44
CA SER A 123 -8.03 -4.31 -18.58
C SER A 123 -7.68 -4.92 -17.21
N PRO A 124 -8.65 -5.18 -16.32
CA PRO A 124 -8.34 -5.66 -14.97
C PRO A 124 -7.64 -7.03 -14.96
N LYS A 125 -7.70 -7.80 -16.05
CA LYS A 125 -6.97 -9.07 -16.22
C LYS A 125 -5.44 -8.89 -16.24
N ASP A 126 -4.95 -7.68 -16.49
CA ASP A 126 -3.52 -7.37 -16.47
C ASP A 126 -2.98 -7.29 -15.03
N GLY A 127 -3.86 -7.25 -14.02
CA GLY A 127 -3.45 -7.20 -12.62
C GLY A 127 -4.39 -7.93 -11.67
N THR A 128 -5.57 -7.36 -11.42
CA THR A 128 -6.40 -7.73 -10.26
C THR A 128 -7.49 -8.77 -10.53
N ALA A 129 -7.89 -8.98 -11.79
CA ALA A 129 -8.95 -9.92 -12.15
C ALA A 129 -8.43 -11.27 -12.64
N CYS A 130 -9.18 -12.32 -12.32
CA CYS A 130 -8.97 -13.67 -12.85
C CYS A 130 -9.87 -13.96 -14.07
N GLU A 131 -9.73 -15.14 -14.68
CA GLU A 131 -10.66 -15.61 -15.70
C GLU A 131 -12.11 -15.61 -15.18
N GLY A 132 -13.04 -15.07 -15.97
CA GLY A 132 -14.43 -14.86 -15.56
C GLY A 132 -14.67 -13.64 -14.66
N GLY A 133 -13.63 -12.87 -14.35
CA GLY A 133 -13.73 -11.61 -13.61
C GLY A 133 -14.43 -10.48 -14.39
N PRO A 134 -14.61 -9.31 -13.75
CA PRO A 134 -15.26 -8.16 -14.37
C PRO A 134 -14.48 -7.66 -15.60
N GLU A 135 -15.18 -7.15 -16.61
CA GLU A 135 -14.55 -6.57 -17.80
C GLU A 135 -13.89 -5.21 -17.51
N LYS A 136 -14.37 -4.50 -16.48
CA LYS A 136 -13.81 -3.23 -16.03
C LYS A 136 -14.04 -3.01 -14.55
N VAL A 137 -13.13 -2.28 -13.91
CA VAL A 137 -13.22 -1.91 -12.49
C VAL A 137 -13.02 -0.42 -12.29
N TRP A 138 -13.65 0.16 -11.27
CA TRP A 138 -13.50 1.57 -10.94
C TRP A 138 -12.33 1.75 -9.99
N VAL A 139 -11.30 2.48 -10.43
CA VAL A 139 -10.01 2.61 -9.77
C VAL A 139 -9.79 4.06 -9.39
N CYS A 140 -9.40 4.34 -8.16
CA CYS A 140 -9.16 5.68 -7.64
C CYS A 140 -7.78 5.86 -7.00
N GLY A 141 -7.40 7.13 -6.84
CA GLY A 141 -6.16 7.56 -6.20
C GLY A 141 -4.99 7.64 -7.19
N SER A 142 -3.94 8.35 -6.80
CA SER A 142 -2.75 8.49 -7.64
C SER A 142 -2.18 7.11 -8.01
N CYS A 143 -2.08 6.84 -9.31
CA CYS A 143 -1.68 5.54 -9.86
C CYS A 143 -2.57 4.37 -9.42
N GLY A 144 -3.81 4.63 -9.01
CA GLY A 144 -4.80 3.63 -8.64
C GLY A 144 -4.61 2.97 -7.27
N ILE A 145 -3.73 3.50 -6.42
CA ILE A 145 -3.34 2.84 -5.16
C ILE A 145 -4.45 2.70 -4.11
N LEU A 146 -5.60 3.35 -4.30
CA LEU A 146 -6.74 3.21 -3.40
C LEU A 146 -7.67 2.06 -3.80
N PHE A 147 -7.51 1.49 -4.99
CA PHE A 147 -8.44 0.49 -5.52
C PHE A 147 -8.40 -0.82 -4.74
N ASP A 148 -7.24 -1.48 -4.70
CA ASP A 148 -7.10 -2.77 -4.03
C ASP A 148 -5.96 -2.72 -3.01
N SER A 149 -6.30 -2.90 -1.74
CA SER A 149 -5.35 -2.83 -0.65
C SER A 149 -5.62 -3.88 0.42
N VAL A 150 -4.54 -4.51 0.89
CA VAL A 150 -4.57 -5.68 1.77
C VAL A 150 -3.61 -5.49 2.93
N VAL A 151 -4.15 -5.63 4.14
CA VAL A 151 -3.39 -5.58 5.38
C VAL A 151 -3.06 -7.01 5.82
N PRO A 152 -1.78 -7.41 5.88
CA PRO A 152 -1.40 -8.69 6.47
C PRO A 152 -1.63 -8.66 7.99
N LYS A 153 -2.10 -9.77 8.54
CA LYS A 153 -2.32 -9.93 9.99
C LYS A 153 -1.31 -10.90 10.56
N PHE A 154 -0.63 -10.48 11.61
CA PHE A 154 0.40 -11.25 12.30
C PHE A 154 -0.05 -11.62 13.70
N LYS A 155 0.37 -12.79 14.16
CA LYS A 155 0.28 -13.14 15.57
C LYS A 155 1.30 -12.30 16.33
N LEU A 156 0.84 -11.41 17.19
CA LEU A 156 1.72 -10.76 18.16
C LEU A 156 2.35 -11.85 19.04
N SER A 157 3.63 -12.12 18.83
CA SER A 157 4.38 -12.94 19.78
C SER A 157 4.74 -12.04 20.96
N LYS A 158 4.62 -12.57 22.19
CA LYS A 158 5.07 -11.89 23.42
C LYS A 158 6.54 -11.41 23.37
N ALA A 159 7.32 -11.86 22.37
CA ALA A 159 8.72 -11.50 22.19
C ALA A 159 8.94 -10.15 21.46
N GLY A 160 7.91 -9.54 20.86
CA GLY A 160 8.03 -8.28 20.10
C GLY A 160 7.93 -6.99 20.93
N LEU A 161 7.65 -7.08 22.24
CA LEU A 161 7.52 -5.92 23.13
C LEU A 161 8.81 -5.57 23.89
N PHE A 162 9.98 -5.97 23.36
CA PHE A 162 11.27 -5.46 23.83
C PHE A 162 11.80 -4.39 22.87
N PHE A 163 11.09 -3.27 22.79
CA PHE A 163 11.83 -2.01 22.67
C PHE A 163 12.65 -1.90 23.94
N ARG A 164 13.96 -2.14 23.85
CA ARG A 164 14.92 -1.69 24.87
C ARG A 164 14.55 -0.24 25.17
N SER A 165 14.01 0.01 26.36
CA SER A 165 14.01 1.32 26.97
C SER A 165 15.48 1.69 27.17
N GLY A 166 16.11 2.20 26.11
CA GLY A 166 17.38 2.90 26.21
C GLY A 166 17.11 4.14 27.04
N GLN A 167 17.46 4.08 28.33
CA GLN A 167 17.57 5.25 29.17
C GLN A 167 18.49 6.25 28.46
N ARG A 168 17.93 7.33 27.94
CA ARG A 168 18.70 8.56 27.73
C ARG A 168 18.85 9.18 29.11
N ASN A 169 19.94 8.86 29.78
CA ASN A 169 20.38 9.63 30.94
C ASN A 169 20.71 11.04 30.43
N ASN A 170 19.86 11.97 30.82
CA ASN A 170 20.06 13.39 30.60
C ASN A 170 20.91 13.92 31.76
N THR A 171 22.22 13.74 31.66
CA THR A 171 23.23 14.49 32.39
C THR A 171 24.51 14.38 31.59
N ASP A 172 24.84 15.41 30.82
CA ASP A 172 26.13 16.10 30.93
C ASP A 172 26.08 17.40 30.11
N MET A 173 26.44 18.48 30.81
CA MET A 173 26.82 19.78 30.26
C MET A 173 28.16 19.69 29.53
#